data_AF-A0A963UJR1-F1
#
_entry.id   AF-A0A963UJR1-F1
#
_cell.length_a   1.000
_cell.length_b   1.000
_cell.length_c   1.000
_cell.angle_alpha   90.00
_cell.angle_beta   90.00
_cell.angle_gamma   90.00
#
_symmetry.space_group_name_H-M   'P 1'
#
loop_
_entity.id
_entity.type
_entity.pdbx_description
1 polymer ?
#
loop_
_entity_poly.entity_id
_entity_poly.type
_entity_poly.pdbx_seq_one_letter_code
_entity_poly.pdbx_strand_id
1 'polypeptide(L)' 'EGQVPYKGSASAVVHQLVGGLRAAMGYTGNRTIAEMRKNCRFVQITGAGLKESHVHDVQITRESPNYRVM' A
#
# COMPACT_ATOMS: atom_id res chain seq x y z
N GLU A 1 7.60 1.26 -25.81
CA GLU A 1 8.27 1.85 -24.62
C GLU A 1 7.38 2.92 -24.03
N GLY A 2 7.35 3.09 -22.71
CA GLY A 2 6.44 4.03 -22.01
C GLY A 2 7.17 4.88 -20.97
N GLN A 3 6.58 6.01 -20.60
CA GLN A 3 7.14 6.95 -19.62
C GLN A 3 6.37 6.91 -18.30
N VAL A 4 7.05 7.20 -17.19
CA VAL A 4 6.46 7.32 -15.85
C VAL A 4 6.87 8.63 -15.19
N PRO A 5 6.03 9.23 -14.31
CA PRO A 5 6.37 10.48 -13.63
C PRO A 5 7.59 10.33 -12.72
N TYR A 6 8.39 11.40 -12.63
CA TYR A 6 9.50 11.50 -11.68
C TYR A 6 8.99 11.42 -10.23
N LYS A 7 9.68 10.63 -9.40
CA LYS A 7 9.25 10.32 -8.01
C LYS A 7 10.13 10.93 -6.92
N GLY A 8 11.05 11.84 -7.27
CA GLY A 8 12.01 12.39 -6.31
C GLY A 8 13.12 11.41 -5.96
N SER A 9 13.67 11.53 -4.75
CA SER A 9 14.76 10.67 -4.29
C SER A 9 14.30 9.24 -4.02
N ALA A 10 15.17 8.27 -4.30
CA ALA A 10 14.91 6.87 -3.99
C ALA A 10 14.63 6.66 -2.49
N SER A 11 15.31 7.42 -1.62
CA SER A 11 15.12 7.35 -0.16
C SER A 11 13.68 7.67 0.25
N ALA A 12 13.04 8.66 -0.37
CA ALA A 12 11.66 9.03 -0.05
C ALA A 12 10.68 7.90 -0.43
N VAL A 13 10.88 7.26 -1.58
CA VAL A 13 10.07 6.12 -2.03
C VAL A 13 10.26 4.92 -1.11
N VAL A 14 11.51 4.57 -0.79
CA VAL A 14 11.82 3.45 0.11
C VAL A 14 11.21 3.67 1.49
N HIS A 15 11.24 4.90 2.01
CA HIS A 15 10.63 5.21 3.30
C HIS A 15 9.12 4.91 3.31
N GLN A 16 8.39 5.28 2.27
CA GLN A 16 6.95 4.99 2.15
C GLN A 16 6.68 3.48 2.04
N LEU A 17 7.48 2.75 1.25
CA LEU A 17 7.34 1.30 1.10
C LEU A 17 7.59 0.56 2.42
N VAL A 18 8.65 0.93 3.14
CA VAL A 18 8.96 0.34 4.46
C VAL A 18 7.90 0.71 5.49
N GLY A 19 7.38 1.94 5.44
CA GLY A 19 6.27 2.38 6.29
C GLY A 19 5.03 1.51 6.10
N GLY A 20 4.63 1.26 4.85
CA GLY A 20 3.50 0.38 4.52
C GLY A 20 3.71 -1.06 5.00
N LEU A 21 4.91 -1.62 4.81
CA LEU A 21 5.25 -2.96 5.29
C LEU A 21 5.12 -3.05 6.83
N ARG A 22 5.66 -2.07 7.56
CA ARG A 22 5.59 -2.05 9.03
C ARG A 22 4.15 -1.92 9.53
N ALA A 23 3.33 -1.10 8.88
CA ALA A 23 1.90 -1.01 9.19
C ALA A 23 1.19 -2.36 9.02
N ALA A 24 1.42 -3.05 7.89
CA ALA A 24 0.85 -4.37 7.63
C ALA A 24 1.32 -5.44 8.63
N MET A 25 2.61 -5.43 9.00
CA MET A 25 3.16 -6.28 10.06
C MET A 25 2.49 -6.01 11.42
N GLY A 26 2.19 -4.75 11.73
CA GLY A 26 1.42 -4.35 12.91
C GLY A 26 -0.01 -4.90 12.91
N TYR A 27 -0.76 -4.71 11.82
CA TYR A 27 -2.13 -5.24 11.69
C TYR A 27 -2.21 -6.76 11.80
N THR A 28 -1.17 -7.46 11.33
CA THR A 28 -1.12 -8.92 11.31
C THR A 28 -0.41 -9.51 12.54
N GLY A 29 0.10 -8.67 13.45
CA GLY A 29 0.75 -9.11 14.70
C GLY A 29 2.11 -9.77 14.52
N ASN A 30 2.83 -9.51 13.42
CA ASN A 30 4.10 -10.15 13.12
C ASN A 30 5.29 -9.22 13.41
N ARG A 31 6.26 -9.69 14.19
CA ARG A 31 7.47 -8.91 14.54
C ARG A 31 8.56 -9.00 13.48
N THR A 32 8.56 -10.08 12.68
CA THR A 32 9.53 -10.28 11.60
C THR A 32 8.86 -10.59 10.27
N ILE A 33 9.57 -10.35 9.17
CA ILE A 33 9.09 -10.72 7.82
C ILE A 33 8.91 -12.25 7.70
N ALA A 34 9.76 -13.02 8.39
CA ALA A 34 9.67 -14.47 8.40
C ALA A 34 8.38 -14.97 9.09
N GLU A 35 7.98 -14.33 10.19
CA GLU A 35 6.69 -14.59 10.85
C GLU A 35 5.52 -14.20 9.94
N MET A 36 5.56 -13.00 9.34
CA MET A 36 4.51 -12.53 8.44
C MET A 36 4.27 -13.48 7.26
N ARG A 37 5.35 -14.00 6.66
CA ARG A 37 5.25 -14.98 5.56
C ARG A 37 4.57 -16.29 5.96
N LYS A 38 4.61 -16.68 7.23
CA LYS A 38 4.05 -17.94 7.73
C LYS A 38 2.65 -17.79 8.35
N ASN A 39 2.41 -16.66 9.01
CA ASN A 39 1.25 -16.50 9.90
C ASN A 39 0.11 -15.71 9.25
N CYS A 40 0.35 -14.95 8.18
CA CYS A 40 -0.69 -14.17 7.51
C CYS A 40 -1.74 -15.07 6.84
N ARG A 41 -3.00 -14.68 7.00
CA ARG A 41 -4.13 -15.28 6.29
C ARG A 41 -4.67 -14.30 5.28
N PHE A 42 -4.96 -14.80 4.09
CA PHE A 42 -5.56 -14.02 3.01
C PHE A 42 -7.02 -14.43 2.84
N VAL A 43 -7.83 -13.45 2.44
CA VAL A 43 -9.24 -13.65 2.10
C VAL A 43 -9.43 -13.18 0.67
N GLN A 44 -10.18 -13.93 -0.12
CA GLN A 44 -10.53 -13.54 -1.48
C GLN A 44 -11.63 -12.49 -1.45
N ILE A 45 -11.40 -11.36 -2.09
CA ILE A 45 -12.39 -10.29 -2.26
C ILE A 45 -13.01 -10.33 -3.65
N THR A 46 -14.18 -9.70 -3.79
CA THR A 46 -14.85 -9.49 -5.08
C THR A 46 -14.38 -8.20 -5.74
N GLY A 47 -14.77 -7.96 -7.00
CA GLY A 47 -14.53 -6.67 -7.67
C GLY A 47 -15.19 -5.48 -6.95
N ALA A 48 -16.32 -5.70 -6.28
CA ALA A 48 -16.95 -4.69 -5.42
C ALA A 48 -16.07 -4.38 -4.19
N GLY A 49 -15.52 -5.41 -3.55
CA GLY A 49 -14.58 -5.24 -2.43
C GLY A 49 -13.28 -4.53 -2.83
N LEU A 50 -12.83 -4.68 -4.08
CA LEU A 50 -11.70 -3.91 -4.59
C LEU A 50 -12.04 -2.42 -4.69
N LYS A 51 -13.22 -2.07 -5.24
CA LYS A 51 -13.67 -0.67 -5.32
C LYS A 51 -13.82 -0.05 -3.92
N GLU A 52 -14.34 -0.81 -2.97
CA GLU A 52 -14.46 -0.40 -1.56
C GLU A 52 -13.09 -0.17 -0.90
N SER A 53 -12.10 -1.00 -1.21
CA SER A 53 -10.76 -0.89 -0.62
C SER A 53 -9.99 0.36 -1.09
N HIS A 54 -10.31 0.87 -2.28
CA HIS A 54 -9.75 2.12 -2.78
C HIS A 54 -10.53 3.33 -2.24
N VAL A 55 -9.91 4.51 -2.26
CA VAL A 55 -10.61 5.76 -1.99
C VAL A 55 -11.77 5.89 -2.97
N HIS A 56 -12.98 5.94 -2.46
CA HIS A 56 -14.21 6.05 -3.25
C HIS A 56 -15.11 7.15 -2.67
N ASP A 57 -15.96 7.71 -3.53
CA ASP A 57 -16.99 8.71 -3.21
C ASP A 57 -16.47 10.00 -2.54
N VAL A 58 -15.20 10.35 -2.77
CA VAL A 58 -14.59 11.62 -2.33
C VAL A 58 -13.68 12.22 -3.40
N GLN A 59 -13.59 13.55 -3.44
CA GLN A 59 -12.65 14.26 -4.30
C GLN A 59 -11.31 14.43 -3.57
N ILE A 60 -10.23 13.86 -4.13
CA ILE A 60 -8.88 14.01 -3.59
C ILE A 60 -8.39 15.42 -3.93
N THR A 61 -8.21 16.27 -2.92
CA THR A 61 -7.76 17.66 -3.07
C THR A 61 -6.25 17.84 -2.86
N ARG A 62 -5.58 16.85 -2.27
CA ARG A 62 -4.13 16.81 -2.07
C ARG A 62 -3.61 15.40 -2.32
N GLU A 63 -2.53 15.29 -3.07
CA GLU A 63 -1.91 14.00 -3.35
C GLU A 63 -1.28 13.38 -2.10
N SER A 64 -1.46 12.08 -1.92
CA SER A 64 -0.77 11.33 -0.88
C SER A 64 0.59 10.83 -1.37
N PRO A 65 1.65 10.88 -0.54
CA PRO A 65 2.97 10.35 -0.90
C PRO A 65 2.98 8.86 -1.25
N ASN A 66 2.01 8.08 -0.76
CA ASN A 66 1.94 6.62 -0.90
C ASN A 66 0.70 6.10 -1.64
N TYR A 67 -0.16 6.99 -2.15
CA TYR A 67 -1.40 6.59 -2.81
C TYR A 67 -1.64 7.45 -4.05
N ARG A 68 -1.66 6.79 -5.21
CA ARG A 68 -2.03 7.39 -6.50
C ARG A 68 -3.17 6.57 -7.08
N VAL A 69 -4.27 7.23 -7.39
CA VAL A 69 -5.33 6.66 -8.22
C VAL A 69 -4.80 6.66 -9.65
N MET A 70 -4.84 5.50 -10.33
CA MET A 70 -4.58 5.41 -11.76
C MET A 70 -5.80 5.88 -12.53
#